data_AF-A0A2N2BIH5-F1
#
_entry.id   AF-A0A2N2BIH5-F1
#
_cell.length_a   1.000
_cell.length_b   1.000
_cell.length_c   1.000
_cell.angle_alpha   90.00
_cell.angle_beta   90.00
_cell.angle_gamma   90.00
#
_symmetry.space_group_name_H-M   'P 1'
#
loop_
_entity.id
_entity.type
_entity.pdbx_description
1 polymer ?
#
loop_
_entity_poly.entity_id
_entity_poly.type
_entity_poly.pdbx_seq_one_letter_code
_entity_poly.pdbx_strand_id
1 'polypeptide(L)'
;MTTTVLFYTASILLTILSYFKDKQKTMMALKKAYKAFTNLLPALIPMILFVGIMLTLVSPDIIGKLLGDESGLTGIIIGAVLGSIVFMPSFVAFSLGENLLIGGAGYPQVAVFISTLMAVGISSLAIELKYFNKKTTILRNIFALVASLIFAGLIGVIL
;
A
#
# COMPACT_ATOMS: atom_id res chain seq x y z
N MET A 1 13.66 7.89 -13.44
CA MET A 1 14.58 6.97 -14.15
C MET A 1 16.00 6.94 -13.56
N THR A 2 16.63 8.09 -13.31
CA THR A 2 17.98 8.18 -12.73
C THR A 2 18.14 7.46 -11.39
N THR A 3 17.21 7.63 -10.45
CA THR A 3 17.24 6.96 -9.14
C THR A 3 17.13 5.44 -9.26
N THR A 4 16.26 4.95 -10.15
CA THR A 4 16.10 3.51 -10.42
C THR A 4 17.41 2.92 -10.95
N VAL A 5 18.01 3.56 -11.95
CA VAL A 5 19.31 3.13 -12.52
C VAL A 5 20.37 3.06 -11.42
N LEU A 6 20.47 4.10 -10.59
CA LEU A 6 21.42 4.15 -9.49
C LEU A 6 21.28 2.95 -8.53
N PHE A 7 20.07 2.64 -8.07
CA PHE A 7 19.84 1.52 -7.16
C PHE A 7 20.17 0.16 -7.78
N TYR A 8 19.80 -0.07 -9.05
CA TYR A 8 20.11 -1.32 -9.73
C TYR A 8 21.61 -1.47 -9.98
N THR A 9 22.28 -0.41 -10.44
CA THR A 9 23.73 -0.42 -10.65
C THR A 9 24.47 -0.69 -9.34
N ALA A 10 24.11 0.00 -8.25
CA ALA A 10 24.70 -0.22 -6.94
C ALA A 10 24.48 -1.67 -6.45
N SER A 11 23.26 -2.19 -6.60
CA SER A 11 22.91 -3.57 -6.19
C SER A 11 23.72 -4.61 -6.96
N ILE A 12 23.89 -4.43 -8.28
CA ILE A 12 24.70 -5.33 -9.12
C ILE A 12 26.16 -5.27 -8.69
N LEU A 13 26.74 -4.08 -8.55
CA LEU A 13 28.14 -3.91 -8.13
C LEU A 13 28.40 -4.54 -6.77
N LEU A 14 27.54 -4.29 -5.78
CA LEU A 14 27.67 -4.88 -4.45
C LEU A 14 27.53 -6.40 -4.46
N THR A 15 26.65 -6.94 -5.31
CA THR A 15 26.49 -8.39 -5.46
C THR A 15 27.73 -9.03 -6.10
N ILE A 16 28.33 -8.38 -7.10
CA ILE A 16 29.59 -8.81 -7.72
C ILE A 16 30.73 -8.76 -6.71
N LEU A 17 30.86 -7.67 -5.94
CA LEU A 17 31.86 -7.56 -4.88
C LEU A 17 31.68 -8.62 -3.79
N SER A 18 30.43 -8.88 -3.38
CA SER A 18 30.09 -9.96 -2.45
C SER A 18 30.49 -11.33 -3.00
N TYR A 19 30.27 -11.57 -4.30
CA TYR A 19 30.62 -12.83 -4.95
C TYR A 19 32.13 -13.09 -4.92
N PHE A 20 32.95 -12.08 -5.18
CA PHE A 20 34.41 -12.19 -5.08
C PHE A 20 34.89 -12.38 -3.64
N LYS A 21 34.17 -11.84 -2.65
CA LYS A 21 34.53 -11.96 -1.23
C LYS A 21 34.14 -13.31 -0.63
N ASP A 22 32.95 -13.81 -0.93
CA ASP A 22 32.47 -15.11 -0.46
C ASP A 22 31.40 -15.65 -1.42
N LYS A 23 31.86 -16.48 -2.36
CA LYS A 23 31.00 -17.10 -3.38
C LYS A 23 29.91 -17.97 -2.77
N GLN A 24 30.22 -18.74 -1.73
CA GLN A 24 29.26 -19.67 -1.12
C GLN A 24 28.13 -18.90 -0.44
N LYS A 25 28.44 -17.89 0.39
CA LYS A 25 27.42 -17.06 1.03
C LYS A 25 26.60 -16.28 0.03
N THR A 26 27.23 -15.73 -1.01
CA THR A 26 26.51 -14.98 -2.06
C THR A 26 25.53 -15.87 -2.81
N MET A 27 25.92 -17.08 -3.23
CA MET A 27 25.00 -18.03 -3.87
C MET A 27 23.87 -18.48 -2.94
N MET A 28 24.15 -18.69 -1.65
CA MET A 28 23.12 -19.02 -0.68
C MET A 28 22.11 -17.89 -0.51
N ALA A 29 22.58 -16.63 -0.44
CA ALA A 29 21.72 -15.45 -0.38
C ALA A 29 20.84 -15.32 -1.63
N LEU A 30 21.42 -15.49 -2.83
CA LEU A 30 20.66 -15.44 -4.08
C LEU A 30 19.60 -16.55 -4.18
N LYS A 31 19.93 -17.79 -3.78
CA LYS A 31 18.94 -18.89 -3.72
C LYS A 31 17.80 -18.58 -2.75
N LYS A 32 18.11 -18.02 -1.58
CA LYS A 32 17.10 -17.62 -0.59
C LYS A 32 16.22 -16.49 -1.12
N ALA A 33 16.80 -15.49 -1.77
CA ALA A 33 16.08 -14.39 -2.40
C ALA A 33 15.16 -14.90 -3.52
N TYR A 34 15.67 -15.78 -4.40
CA TYR A 34 14.86 -16.39 -5.46
C TYR A 34 13.69 -17.19 -4.90
N LYS A 35 13.93 -18.02 -3.88
CA LYS A 35 12.87 -18.79 -3.22
C LYS A 35 11.81 -17.89 -2.56
N ALA A 36 12.25 -16.81 -1.91
CA ALA A 36 11.33 -15.83 -1.32
C ALA A 36 10.49 -15.14 -2.41
N PHE A 37 11.11 -14.75 -3.53
CA PHE A 37 10.41 -14.16 -4.67
C PHE A 37 9.39 -15.12 -5.28
N THR A 38 9.76 -16.38 -5.53
CA THR A 38 8.84 -17.38 -6.08
C THR A 38 7.70 -17.72 -5.12
N ASN A 39 7.91 -17.62 -3.80
CA ASN A 39 6.84 -17.82 -2.82
C ASN A 39 5.86 -16.64 -2.76
N LEU A 40 6.29 -15.44 -3.13
CA LEU A 40 5.44 -14.25 -3.20
C LEU A 40 4.61 -14.21 -4.50
N LEU A 41 5.15 -14.71 -5.61
CA LEU A 41 4.49 -14.68 -6.93
C LEU A 41 3.03 -15.19 -6.94
N PRO A 42 2.69 -16.35 -6.33
CA PRO A 42 1.33 -16.87 -6.34
C PRO A 42 0.30 -15.94 -5.70
N ALA A 43 0.70 -15.15 -4.69
CA ALA A 43 -0.17 -14.15 -4.07
C ALA A 43 -0.16 -12.83 -4.86
N LEU A 44 0.98 -12.47 -5.45
CA LEU A 44 1.17 -11.24 -6.22
C LEU A 44 0.38 -11.23 -7.53
N ILE A 45 0.39 -12.32 -8.29
CA ILE A 45 -0.20 -12.35 -9.64
C ILE A 45 -1.72 -12.07 -9.60
N PRO A 46 -2.53 -12.79 -8.79
CA PRO A 46 -3.96 -12.50 -8.70
C PRO A 46 -4.25 -11.09 -8.21
N MET A 47 -3.42 -10.58 -7.30
CA MET A 47 -3.56 -9.24 -6.75
C MET A 47 -3.33 -8.16 -7.81
N ILE A 48 -2.26 -8.27 -8.60
CA ILE A 48 -1.96 -7.32 -9.68
C ILE A 48 -3.05 -7.38 -10.76
N LEU A 49 -3.52 -8.58 -11.12
CA LEU A 49 -4.61 -8.75 -12.07
C LEU A 49 -5.91 -8.15 -11.56
N PHE A 50 -6.27 -8.40 -10.29
CA PHE A 50 -7.46 -7.84 -9.67
C PHE A 50 -7.42 -6.31 -9.67
N VAL A 51 -6.29 -5.71 -9.27
CA VAL A 51 -6.12 -4.25 -9.28
C VAL A 51 -6.19 -3.71 -10.71
N GLY A 52 -5.53 -4.35 -11.68
CA GLY A 52 -5.62 -3.96 -13.08
C GLY A 52 -7.05 -3.99 -13.62
N ILE A 53 -7.81 -5.05 -13.32
CA ILE A 53 -9.22 -5.18 -13.71
C ILE A 53 -10.09 -4.14 -13.00
N MET A 54 -9.86 -3.89 -11.70
CA MET A 54 -10.60 -2.87 -10.98
C MET A 54 -10.33 -1.48 -11.56
N LEU A 55 -9.09 -1.15 -11.92
CA LEU A 55 -8.76 0.13 -12.53
C LEU A 55 -9.33 0.29 -13.95
N THR A 56 -9.55 -0.81 -14.70
CA THR A 56 -10.23 -0.73 -16.01
C THR A 56 -11.75 -0.62 -15.87
N LEU A 57 -12.33 -1.21 -14.81
CA LEU A 57 -13.77 -1.13 -14.53
C LEU A 57 -14.19 0.19 -13.87
N VAL A 58 -13.30 0.79 -13.08
CA VAL A 58 -13.52 2.09 -12.44
C VAL A 58 -13.05 3.19 -13.40
N SER A 59 -13.98 3.79 -14.13
CA SER A 59 -13.64 4.88 -15.05
C SER A 59 -13.13 6.12 -14.28
N PRO A 60 -12.29 6.96 -14.91
CA PRO A 60 -11.89 8.24 -14.34
C PRO A 60 -13.07 9.11 -13.88
N ASP A 61 -14.22 9.04 -14.56
CA ASP A 61 -15.45 9.74 -14.15
C ASP A 61 -15.99 9.25 -12.79
N ILE A 62 -15.91 7.94 -12.52
CA ILE A 62 -16.33 7.36 -11.24
C ILE A 62 -15.33 7.73 -10.15
N ILE A 63 -14.03 7.69 -10.45
CA ILE A 63 -12.96 8.10 -9.52
C ILE A 63 -13.13 9.58 -9.16
N GLY A 64 -13.26 10.46 -10.15
CA GLY A 64 -13.45 11.90 -9.92
C GLY A 64 -14.70 12.22 -9.10
N LYS A 65 -15.83 11.53 -9.33
CA LYS A 65 -17.06 11.75 -8.55
C LYS A 65 -16.98 11.24 -7.11
N LEU A 66 -16.38 10.06 -6.89
CA LEU A 66 -16.38 9.41 -5.57
C LEU A 66 -15.17 9.79 -4.71
N LEU A 67 -14.03 10.03 -5.34
CA LEU A 67 -12.73 10.24 -4.70
C LEU A 67 -12.01 11.50 -5.19
N GLY A 68 -12.54 12.24 -6.17
CA GLY A 68 -11.92 13.47 -6.68
C GLY A 68 -12.03 14.64 -5.73
N ASP A 69 -11.33 15.74 -6.03
CA ASP A 69 -11.31 16.93 -5.16
C ASP A 69 -12.71 17.49 -4.87
N GLU A 70 -13.60 17.45 -5.87
CA GLU A 70 -15.00 17.90 -5.73
C GLU A 70 -15.85 17.05 -4.77
N SER A 71 -15.42 15.81 -4.47
CA SER A 71 -16.13 14.93 -3.53
C SER A 71 -16.04 15.39 -2.08
N GLY A 72 -15.07 16.28 -1.76
CA GLY A 72 -14.85 16.86 -0.44
C GLY A 72 -14.84 15.81 0.68
N LEU A 73 -15.56 16.10 1.77
CA LEU A 73 -15.63 15.24 2.95
C LEU A 73 -16.22 13.85 2.65
N THR A 74 -17.15 13.76 1.69
CA THR A 74 -17.79 12.49 1.31
C THR A 74 -16.76 11.52 0.74
N GLY A 75 -15.86 12.00 -0.13
CA GLY A 75 -14.79 11.16 -0.67
C GLY A 75 -13.76 10.72 0.38
N ILE A 76 -13.49 11.56 1.38
CA ILE A 76 -12.60 11.19 2.50
C ILE A 76 -13.23 10.04 3.30
N ILE A 77 -14.53 10.10 3.59
CA ILE A 77 -15.22 9.03 4.32
C ILE A 77 -15.24 7.74 3.49
N ILE A 78 -15.52 7.84 2.19
CA ILE A 78 -15.51 6.68 1.28
C ILE A 78 -14.10 6.05 1.25
N GLY A 79 -13.05 6.86 1.08
CA GLY A 79 -11.67 6.40 1.10
C GLY A 79 -11.31 5.71 2.41
N ALA A 80 -11.72 6.27 3.56
CA ALA A 80 -11.47 5.69 4.88
C ALA A 80 -12.15 4.32 5.06
N VAL A 81 -13.40 4.18 4.60
CA VAL A 81 -14.15 2.92 4.68
C VAL A 81 -13.53 1.87 3.78
N LEU A 82 -13.26 2.22 2.51
CA LEU A 82 -12.65 1.31 1.56
C LEU A 82 -11.28 0.84 2.02
N GLY A 83 -10.44 1.77 2.49
CA GLY A 83 -9.12 1.43 3.02
C GLY A 83 -9.22 0.51 4.22
N SER A 84 -10.09 0.82 5.19
CA SER A 84 -10.24 0.00 6.40
C SER A 84 -10.67 -1.45 6.13
N ILE A 85 -11.44 -1.71 5.07
CA ILE A 85 -11.92 -3.06 4.72
C ILE A 85 -10.86 -3.85 3.96
N VAL A 86 -10.13 -3.17 3.08
CA VAL A 86 -9.23 -3.80 2.12
C VAL A 86 -7.88 -4.11 2.76
N PHE A 87 -7.35 -5.31 2.52
CA PHE A 87 -6.01 -5.69 2.97
C PHE A 87 -5.11 -5.93 1.76
N MET A 88 -4.08 -5.10 1.61
CA MET A 88 -3.12 -5.18 0.50
C MET A 88 -1.70 -4.91 0.99
N PRO A 89 -0.68 -5.63 0.47
CA PRO A 89 0.71 -5.22 0.60
C PRO A 89 0.96 -3.76 0.19
N SER A 90 1.87 -3.10 0.90
CA SER A 90 2.13 -1.65 0.74
C SER A 90 2.53 -1.24 -0.67
N PHE A 91 3.35 -2.02 -1.38
CA PHE A 91 3.77 -1.67 -2.73
C PHE A 91 2.58 -1.60 -3.71
N VAL A 92 1.53 -2.41 -3.52
CA VAL A 92 0.32 -2.31 -4.36
C VAL A 92 -0.56 -1.15 -3.92
N ALA A 93 -0.70 -0.91 -2.61
CA ALA A 93 -1.48 0.21 -2.10
C ALA A 93 -0.96 1.55 -2.65
N PHE A 94 0.37 1.74 -2.68
CA PHE A 94 0.98 2.94 -3.25
C PHE A 94 0.81 3.02 -4.77
N SER A 95 1.01 1.93 -5.51
CA SER A 95 0.76 1.91 -6.97
C SER A 95 -0.71 2.18 -7.30
N LEU A 96 -1.65 1.65 -6.52
CA LEU A 96 -3.07 1.94 -6.68
C LEU A 96 -3.35 3.42 -6.38
N GLY A 97 -2.78 3.97 -5.31
CA GLY A 97 -2.90 5.39 -4.97
C GLY A 97 -2.43 6.31 -6.09
N GLU A 98 -1.29 6.02 -6.70
CA GLU A 98 -0.79 6.77 -7.86
C GLU A 98 -1.77 6.72 -9.04
N ASN A 99 -2.31 5.54 -9.36
CA ASN A 99 -3.30 5.40 -10.44
C ASN A 99 -4.61 6.13 -10.12
N LEU A 100 -5.05 6.14 -8.87
CA LEU A 100 -6.23 6.91 -8.45
C LEU A 100 -5.99 8.41 -8.64
N LEU A 101 -4.81 8.92 -8.27
CA LEU A 101 -4.44 10.33 -8.48
C LEU A 101 -4.41 10.68 -9.98
N ILE A 102 -3.79 9.83 -10.82
CA ILE A 102 -3.79 10.00 -12.29
C ILE A 102 -5.22 9.97 -12.83
N GLY A 103 -6.10 9.16 -12.24
CA GLY A 103 -7.53 9.07 -12.56
C GLY A 103 -8.38 10.22 -12.05
N GLY A 104 -7.80 11.23 -11.39
CA GLY A 104 -8.51 12.42 -10.89
C GLY A 104 -9.00 12.33 -9.45
N ALA A 105 -8.52 11.37 -8.66
CA ALA A 105 -8.76 11.36 -7.22
C ALA A 105 -7.99 12.50 -6.53
N GLY A 106 -8.58 13.05 -5.47
CA GLY A 106 -7.95 14.06 -4.65
C GLY A 106 -6.90 13.49 -3.70
N TYR A 107 -5.88 14.30 -3.40
CA TYR A 107 -4.81 13.91 -2.49
C TYR A 107 -5.31 13.52 -1.08
N PRO A 108 -6.26 14.24 -0.46
CA PRO A 108 -6.81 13.86 0.86
C PRO A 108 -7.50 12.49 0.85
N GLN A 109 -8.24 12.19 -0.21
CA GLN A 109 -9.01 10.96 -0.41
C GLN A 109 -8.07 9.76 -0.61
N VAL A 110 -6.99 9.94 -1.36
CA VAL A 110 -5.96 8.90 -1.52
C VAL A 110 -5.14 8.74 -0.25
N ALA A 111 -4.81 9.83 0.46
CA ALA A 111 -4.08 9.79 1.72
C ALA A 111 -4.85 9.05 2.83
N VAL A 112 -6.16 9.30 2.96
CA VAL A 112 -7.00 8.58 3.93
C VAL A 112 -7.15 7.11 3.53
N PHE A 113 -7.31 6.81 2.25
CA PHE A 113 -7.42 5.44 1.75
C PHE A 113 -6.17 4.63 2.08
N ILE A 114 -4.98 5.12 1.72
CA ILE A 114 -3.72 4.40 1.99
C ILE A 114 -3.46 4.29 3.49
N SER A 115 -3.67 5.38 4.24
CA SER A 115 -3.38 5.37 5.68
C SER A 115 -4.32 4.43 6.45
N THR A 116 -5.62 4.42 6.13
CA THR A 116 -6.56 3.49 6.75
C THR A 116 -6.30 2.04 6.34
N LEU A 117 -5.98 1.79 5.07
CA LEU A 117 -5.60 0.45 4.58
C LEU A 117 -4.41 -0.16 5.32
N MET A 118 -3.47 0.67 5.75
CA MET A 118 -2.29 0.20 6.49
C MET A 118 -2.48 0.21 8.01
N ALA A 119 -3.19 1.20 8.55
CA ALA A 119 -3.27 1.41 10.00
C ALA A 119 -4.46 0.70 10.65
N VAL A 120 -5.61 0.68 9.95
CA VAL A 120 -6.86 0.12 10.44
C VAL A 120 -6.91 -1.37 10.12
N GLY A 121 -6.98 -2.18 11.16
CA GLY A 121 -6.95 -3.63 11.08
C GLY A 121 -8.32 -4.27 11.20
N ILE A 122 -9.34 -3.82 10.46
CA ILE A 122 -10.64 -4.53 10.45
C ILE A 122 -10.46 -5.95 9.88
N SER A 123 -9.68 -6.08 8.81
CA SER A 123 -9.34 -7.37 8.20
C SER A 123 -8.46 -8.25 9.11
N SER A 124 -7.58 -7.65 9.93
CA SER A 124 -6.72 -8.33 10.91
C SER A 124 -7.35 -8.46 12.30
N LEU A 125 -8.61 -8.05 12.48
CA LEU A 125 -9.23 -7.92 13.80
C LEU A 125 -9.29 -9.25 14.56
N ALA A 126 -9.53 -10.36 13.86
CA ALA A 126 -9.51 -11.70 14.45
C ALA A 126 -8.13 -12.09 15.02
N ILE A 127 -7.06 -11.70 14.33
CA ILE A 127 -5.69 -11.94 14.76
C ILE A 127 -5.37 -11.01 15.94
N GLU A 128 -5.72 -9.73 15.84
CA GLU A 128 -5.50 -8.76 16.90
C GLU A 128 -6.23 -9.11 18.20
N LEU A 129 -7.45 -9.63 18.13
CA LEU A 129 -8.17 -10.10 19.32
C LEU A 129 -7.53 -11.33 19.97
N LYS A 130 -6.74 -12.10 19.23
CA LYS A 130 -6.04 -13.27 19.75
C LYS A 130 -4.74 -12.89 20.45
N TYR A 131 -4.03 -11.88 19.95
CA TYR A 131 -2.77 -11.41 20.53
C TYR A 131 -2.93 -10.28 21.54
N PHE A 132 -4.00 -9.48 21.44
CA PHE A 132 -4.32 -8.38 22.33
C PHE A 132 -5.65 -8.58 23.04
N ASN A 133 -5.88 -7.82 24.10
CA ASN A 133 -7.18 -7.77 24.76
C ASN A 133 -8.17 -6.95 23.91
N LYS A 134 -9.45 -7.35 23.93
CA LYS A 134 -10.55 -6.70 23.16
C LYS A 134 -10.57 -5.18 23.28
N LYS A 135 -10.36 -4.65 24.49
CA LYS A 135 -10.30 -3.20 24.73
C LYS A 135 -9.17 -2.54 23.95
N THR A 136 -7.97 -3.12 23.99
CA THR A 136 -6.78 -2.61 23.29
C THR A 136 -6.95 -2.68 21.78
N THR A 137 -7.49 -3.78 21.25
CA THR A 137 -7.75 -3.94 19.81
C THR A 137 -8.71 -2.87 19.27
N ILE A 138 -9.83 -2.65 19.96
CA ILE A 138 -10.83 -1.64 19.57
C ILE A 138 -10.21 -0.25 19.64
N LEU A 139 -9.53 0.06 20.75
CA LEU A 139 -8.94 1.38 20.95
C LEU A 139 -7.85 1.68 19.92
N ARG A 140 -7.00 0.69 19.58
CA ARG A 140 -6.00 0.79 18.51
C ARG A 140 -6.63 1.18 17.17
N ASN A 141 -7.71 0.48 16.78
CA ASN A 141 -8.38 0.72 15.50
C ASN A 141 -9.08 2.08 15.45
N ILE A 142 -9.72 2.50 16.55
CA ILE A 142 -10.32 3.84 16.64
C ILE A 142 -9.24 4.92 16.53
N PHE A 143 -8.15 4.80 17.28
CA PHE A 143 -7.05 5.78 17.18
C PHE A 143 -6.40 5.79 15.80
N ALA A 144 -6.23 4.61 15.18
CA ALA A 144 -5.72 4.51 13.81
C ALA A 144 -6.62 5.24 12.82
N LEU A 145 -7.94 5.00 12.90
CA LEU A 145 -8.92 5.65 12.02
C LEU A 145 -8.94 7.18 12.22
N VAL A 146 -8.94 7.64 13.47
CA VAL A 146 -8.90 9.08 13.80
C VAL A 146 -7.60 9.71 13.30
N ALA A 147 -6.46 9.07 13.52
CA ALA A 147 -5.16 9.56 13.02
C ALA A 147 -5.13 9.64 11.50
N SER A 148 -5.70 8.65 10.80
CA SER A 148 -5.85 8.67 9.34
C SER A 148 -6.71 9.82 8.83
N LEU A 149 -7.83 10.12 9.50
CA LEU A 149 -8.68 11.25 9.15
C LEU A 149 -7.99 12.60 9.39
N ILE A 150 -7.28 12.74 10.51
CA ILE A 150 -6.46 13.93 10.79
C ILE A 150 -5.38 14.09 9.71
N PHE A 151 -4.67 13.02 9.38
CA PHE A 151 -3.65 13.02 8.34
C PHE A 151 -4.22 13.47 6.99
N ALA A 152 -5.37 12.94 6.59
CA ALA A 152 -6.04 13.36 5.36
C ALA A 152 -6.44 14.84 5.37
N GLY A 153 -6.98 15.32 6.50
CA GLY A 153 -7.30 16.73 6.69
C GLY A 153 -6.07 17.64 6.58
N LEU A 154 -4.95 17.23 7.17
CA LEU A 154 -3.68 17.96 7.05
C LEU A 154 -3.20 18.01 5.59
N ILE A 155 -3.27 16.89 4.88
CA ILE A 155 -2.90 16.83 3.46
C ILE A 155 -3.77 17.78 2.65
N GLY A 156 -5.08 17.84 2.90
CA GLY A 156 -6.00 18.75 2.18
C GLY A 156 -5.90 20.23 2.54
N VAL A 157 -5.17 20.57 3.61
CA VAL A 157 -4.84 21.97 3.94
C VAL A 157 -3.49 22.37 3.36
N ILE A 158 -2.56 21.42 3.23
CA ILE A 158 -1.18 21.67 2.78
C ILE A 158 -1.07 21.67 1.25
N LEU A 159 -1.80 20.78 0.57
CA LEU A 159 -1.84 20.64 -0.89
C LEU A 159 -3.15 21.23 -1.42
#